data_AF-A0A520GAI1-F1
#
_entry.id   AF-A0A520GAI1-F1
#
_cell.length_a   1.000
_cell.length_b   1.000
_cell.length_c   1.000
_cell.angle_alpha   90.00
_cell.angle_beta   90.00
_cell.angle_gamma   90.00
#
_symmetry.space_group_name_H-M   'P 1'
#
loop_
_entity.id
_entity.type
_entity.pdbx_description
1 polymer ?
#
loop_
_entity_poly.entity_id
_entity_poly.type
_entity_poly.pdbx_seq_one_letter_code
_entity_poly.pdbx_strand_id
1 'polypeptide(L)'
;MTLPDEHLDAALRKVKLYQMSQWVGYLTPAQASALVDAGATPAPHDIAWMKSGLQAASQEARWVYFAAGPALRTLLRARPPRHPAVKARAES
;
A
#
# COMPACT_ATOMS: atom_id res chain seq x y z
N MET A 1 -3.54 22.53 -3.75
CA MET A 1 -2.45 21.57 -3.49
C MET A 1 -2.89 20.70 -2.33
N THR A 2 -3.39 19.50 -2.60
CA THR A 2 -3.70 18.52 -1.55
C THR A 2 -2.37 18.01 -1.01
N LEU A 3 -2.14 18.20 0.29
CA LEU A 3 -1.01 17.60 1.01
C LEU A 3 -0.95 16.10 0.68
N PRO A 4 0.24 15.52 0.44
CA PRO A 4 0.35 14.09 0.28
C PRO A 4 -0.15 13.44 1.57
N ASP A 5 -1.25 12.70 1.47
CA ASP A 5 -1.82 11.94 2.58
C ASP A 5 -0.73 11.01 3.12
N GLU A 6 -0.34 11.20 4.38
CA GLU A 6 0.76 10.45 5.02
C GLU A 6 0.47 8.94 5.02
N HIS A 7 -0.80 8.56 5.13
CA HIS A 7 -1.21 7.16 5.05
C HIS A 7 -1.06 6.62 3.63
N LEU A 8 -1.38 7.42 2.61
CA LEU A 8 -1.17 7.04 1.21
C LEU A 8 0.32 6.85 0.91
N ASP A 9 1.18 7.81 1.26
CA ASP A 9 2.62 7.68 0.99
C ASP A 9 3.24 6.49 1.73
N ALA A 10 2.85 6.27 2.99
CA ALA A 10 3.25 5.11 3.77
C ALA A 10 2.75 3.81 3.16
N ALA A 11 1.50 3.75 2.69
CA ALA A 11 0.93 2.57 2.05
C ALA A 11 1.64 2.23 0.74
N LEU A 12 1.87 3.23 -0.12
CA LEU A 12 2.62 3.06 -1.37
C LEU A 12 4.02 2.49 -1.10
N ARG A 13 4.65 2.72 0.07
CA ARG A 13 6.00 2.20 0.44
C ARG A 13 6.01 0.73 0.81
N LYS A 14 4.84 0.17 1.10
CA LYS A 14 4.65 -1.20 1.54
C LYS A 14 4.06 -2.10 0.47
N VAL A 15 3.57 -1.52 -0.62
CA VAL A 15 2.92 -2.23 -1.72
C VAL A 15 3.94 -2.68 -2.76
N LYS A 16 3.77 -3.91 -3.26
CA LYS A 16 4.53 -4.46 -4.38
C LYS A 16 3.62 -5.21 -5.35
N LEU A 17 4.08 -5.40 -6.58
CA LEU A 17 3.39 -6.24 -7.55
C LEU A 17 3.51 -7.71 -7.10
N TYR A 18 2.39 -8.43 -7.03
CA TYR A 18 2.36 -9.84 -6.65
C TYR A 18 2.30 -10.73 -7.89
N GLN A 19 1.28 -10.56 -8.74
CA GLN A 19 1.05 -11.35 -9.95
C GLN A 19 0.29 -10.54 -11.00
N MET A 20 0.58 -10.72 -12.31
CA MET A 20 -0.09 -10.08 -13.47
C MET A 20 -0.42 -8.58 -13.30
N SER A 21 -1.55 -8.27 -12.65
CA SER A 21 -2.05 -6.91 -12.38
C SER A 21 -2.53 -6.70 -10.93
N GLN A 22 -2.24 -7.65 -10.04
CA GLN A 22 -2.59 -7.63 -8.63
C GLN A 22 -1.41 -7.16 -7.78
N TRP A 23 -1.71 -6.27 -6.85
CA TRP A 23 -0.78 -5.68 -5.91
C TRP A 23 -1.07 -6.18 -4.50
N VAL A 24 -0.03 -6.21 -3.66
CA VAL A 24 -0.13 -6.66 -2.27
C VAL A 24 0.65 -5.75 -1.36
N GLY A 25 0.13 -5.49 -0.14
CA GLY A 25 0.85 -4.79 0.92
C GLY A 25 0.40 -5.23 2.31
N TYR A 26 1.29 -5.08 3.30
CA TYR A 26 0.96 -5.27 4.72
C TYR A 26 0.55 -3.92 5.32
N LEU A 27 -0.74 -3.69 5.45
CA LEU A 27 -1.33 -2.36 5.63
C LEU A 27 -2.20 -2.30 6.87
N THR A 28 -2.22 -1.14 7.54
CA THR A 28 -3.24 -0.80 8.55
C THR A 28 -4.57 -0.44 7.86
N PRO A 29 -5.70 -0.39 8.59
CA PRO A 29 -6.99 0.05 8.04
C PRO A 29 -6.92 1.44 7.39
N ALA A 30 -6.24 2.40 8.02
CA ALA A 30 -6.05 3.74 7.45
C ALA A 30 -5.25 3.72 6.13
N GLN A 31 -4.18 2.91 6.07
CA GLN A 31 -3.36 2.76 4.87
C GLN A 31 -4.12 2.06 3.73
N ALA A 32 -4.91 1.04 4.06
CA ALA A 32 -5.76 0.37 3.10
C ALA A 32 -6.84 1.31 2.56
N SER A 33 -7.46 2.12 3.43
CA SER A 33 -8.47 3.10 3.01
C SER A 33 -7.91 4.15 2.07
N ALA A 34 -6.75 4.73 2.41
CA ALA A 34 -6.09 5.72 1.57
C ALA A 34 -5.76 5.15 0.17
N LEU A 35 -5.42 3.87 0.06
CA LEU A 35 -5.23 3.23 -1.24
C LEU A 35 -6.56 3.05 -2.00
N VAL A 36 -7.64 2.70 -1.32
CA VAL A 36 -8.98 2.61 -1.93
C VAL A 36 -9.40 3.97 -2.47
N ASP A 37 -9.21 5.04 -1.70
CA ASP A 37 -9.50 6.42 -2.10
C ASP A 37 -8.64 6.84 -3.30
N ALA A 38 -7.41 6.33 -3.41
CA ALA A 38 -6.53 6.51 -4.55
C ALA A 38 -6.86 5.61 -5.77
N GLY A 39 -7.84 4.71 -5.66
CA GLY A 39 -8.30 3.84 -6.74
C GLY A 39 -7.86 2.37 -6.65
N ALA A 40 -7.59 1.85 -5.45
CA ALA A 40 -7.44 0.42 -5.21
C ALA A 40 -8.79 -0.28 -5.11
N THR A 41 -8.85 -1.52 -5.59
CA THR A 41 -10.01 -2.41 -5.51
C THR A 41 -9.62 -3.69 -4.78
N PRO A 42 -9.76 -3.72 -3.43
CA PRO A 42 -9.50 -4.90 -2.61
C PRO A 42 -10.71 -5.84 -2.58
N ALA A 43 -10.58 -7.00 -1.94
CA ALA A 43 -11.66 -7.96 -1.79
C ALA A 43 -12.75 -7.45 -0.80
N PRO A 44 -14.02 -7.89 -0.90
CA PRO A 44 -15.09 -7.44 -0.01
C PRO A 44 -14.80 -7.64 1.50
N HIS A 45 -14.11 -8.73 1.86
CA HIS A 45 -13.73 -8.99 3.26
C HIS A 45 -12.62 -8.05 3.76
N ASP A 46 -11.78 -7.51 2.87
CA ASP A 46 -10.83 -6.44 3.17
C ASP A 46 -11.53 -5.12 3.42
N ILE A 47 -12.57 -4.81 2.64
CA ILE A 47 -13.38 -3.60 2.86
C ILE A 47 -14.07 -3.65 4.22
N ALA A 48 -14.68 -4.79 4.58
CA ALA A 48 -15.36 -4.95 5.87
C ALA A 48 -14.40 -4.79 7.06
N TRP A 49 -13.25 -5.46 7.01
CA TRP A 49 -12.21 -5.33 8.04
C TRP A 49 -11.67 -3.91 8.15
N MET A 50 -11.37 -3.26 7.02
CA MET A 50 -10.86 -1.90 6.97
C MET A 50 -11.85 -0.92 7.62
N LYS A 51 -13.14 -1.01 7.29
CA LYS A 51 -14.17 -0.15 7.90
C LYS A 51 -14.29 -0.36 9.41
N SER A 52 -14.31 -1.62 9.85
CA SER A 52 -14.35 -1.95 11.29
C SER A 52 -13.09 -1.43 12.01
N GLY A 53 -11.91 -1.63 11.42
CA GLY A 53 -10.64 -1.17 11.95
C GLY A 53 -10.54 0.35 12.03
N LEU A 54 -11.08 1.09 11.05
CA LEU A 54 -11.17 2.55 11.10
C LEU A 54 -12.06 3.03 12.24
N GLN A 55 -13.24 2.42 12.42
CA GLN A 55 -14.16 2.76 13.52
C GLN A 55 -13.54 2.50 14.89
N ALA A 56 -12.75 1.42 15.01
CA ALA A 56 -12.04 1.05 16.22
C ALA A 56 -10.70 1.79 16.42
N ALA A 57 -10.30 2.68 15.50
CA ALA A 57 -8.97 3.29 15.45
C ALA A 57 -7.81 2.27 15.51
N SER A 58 -8.04 1.07 14.99
CA SER A 58 -7.09 -0.04 15.04
C SER A 58 -5.86 0.22 14.18
N GLN A 59 -4.69 -0.13 14.72
CA GLN A 59 -3.41 -0.11 14.03
C GLN A 59 -2.96 -1.52 13.61
N GLU A 60 -3.81 -2.53 13.79
CA GLU A 60 -3.50 -3.89 13.38
C GLU A 60 -3.34 -3.95 11.86
N ALA A 61 -2.18 -4.38 11.39
CA ALA A 61 -1.90 -4.48 9.98
C ALA A 61 -2.16 -5.90 9.47
N ARG A 62 -2.59 -6.02 8.21
CA ARG A 62 -2.72 -7.32 7.53
C ARG A 62 -2.31 -7.25 6.07
N TRP A 63 -2.14 -8.43 5.47
CA TRP A 63 -1.94 -8.54 4.03
C TRP A 63 -3.24 -8.22 3.30
N VAL A 64 -3.20 -7.22 2.42
CA VAL A 64 -4.31 -6.80 1.57
C VAL A 64 -3.89 -6.97 0.12
N TYR A 65 -4.72 -7.68 -0.65
CA TYR A 65 -4.54 -7.89 -2.07
C TYR A 65 -5.56 -7.04 -2.83
N PHE A 66 -5.12 -6.34 -3.87
CA PHE A 66 -6.00 -5.44 -4.61
C PHE A 66 -5.60 -5.30 -6.07
N ALA A 67 -6.58 -4.99 -6.90
CA ALA A 67 -6.35 -4.45 -8.23
C ALA A 67 -6.16 -2.93 -8.12
N ALA A 68 -5.24 -2.36 -8.90
CA ALA A 68 -5.05 -0.91 -8.95
C ALA A 68 -5.68 -0.32 -10.22
N GLY A 69 -6.42 0.79 -10.10
CA GLY A 69 -6.89 1.59 -11.22
C GLY A 69 -5.75 2.35 -11.94
N PRO A 70 -6.02 3.00 -13.10
CA PRO A 70 -4.98 3.64 -13.92
C PRO A 70 -4.16 4.72 -13.19
N ALA A 71 -4.80 5.57 -12.38
CA ALA A 71 -4.13 6.61 -11.61
C ALA A 71 -3.18 6.01 -10.55
N LEU A 72 -3.69 5.06 -9.75
CA LEU A 72 -2.88 4.37 -8.74
C LEU A 72 -1.73 3.57 -9.36
N ARG A 73 -1.96 2.91 -10.50
CA ARG A 73 -0.88 2.22 -11.24
C ARG A 73 0.24 3.18 -11.63
N THR A 74 -0.09 4.38 -12.05
CA THR A 74 0.90 5.40 -12.41
C THR A 74 1.74 5.79 -11.20
N LEU A 75 1.10 6.01 -10.04
CA LEU A 75 1.81 6.29 -8.78
C LEU A 75 2.71 5.13 -8.33
N LEU A 76 2.21 3.90 -8.43
CA LEU A 76 2.95 2.70 -8.05
C LEU A 76 4.15 2.44 -8.99
N ARG A 77 4.03 2.77 -10.28
CA ARG A 77 5.10 2.60 -11.29
C ARG A 77 6.12 3.73 -11.30
N ALA A 78 5.71 4.96 -10.97
CA ALA A 78 6.60 6.11 -10.90
C ALA A 78 7.61 6.00 -9.75
N ARG A 79 7.43 5.04 -8.84
CA ARG A 79 8.38 4.81 -7.76
C ARG A 79 9.63 4.09 -8.28
N PRO A 80 10.83 4.66 -8.05
CA PRO A 80 12.05 3.92 -8.31
C PRO A 80 12.07 2.65 -7.46
N PRO A 81 12.53 1.51 -8.00
CA PRO A 81 12.79 0.35 -7.16
C PRO A 81 13.71 0.81 -6.05
N ARG A 82 13.33 0.54 -4.79
CA ARG A 82 14.26 0.73 -3.67
C ARG A 82 15.50 -0.06 -4.04
N HIS A 83 16.59 0.65 -4.36
CA HIS A 83 17.90 0.04 -4.53
C HIS A 83 18.07 -0.93 -3.36
N PRO A 84 18.38 -2.21 -3.60
CA PRO A 84 18.83 -3.04 -2.51
C PRO A 84 19.97 -2.28 -1.86
N ALA A 85 19.85 -2.01 -0.56
CA ALA A 85 20.94 -1.42 0.19
C ALA A 85 22.17 -2.25 -0.13
N VAL A 86 23.11 -1.69 -0.89
CA VAL A 86 24.41 -2.29 -1.13
C VAL A 86 24.98 -2.40 0.28
N LYS A 87 24.91 -3.60 0.85
CA LYS A 87 25.74 -3.93 2.01
C LYS A 87 27.15 -3.74 1.49
N ALA A 88 27.75 -2.60 1.81
CA ALA A 88 29.20 -2.47 1.77
C ALA A 88 29.71 -3.63 2.64
N ARG A 89 30.21 -4.68 1.98
CA ARG A 89 31.09 -5.64 2.62
C ARG A 89 32.28 -4.80 3.08
N ALA A 90 32.30 -4.46 4.37
CA ALA A 90 33.54 -4.06 5.01
C ALA A 90 34.40 -5.33 5.06
N GLU A 91 35.39 -5.38 4.18
CA GLU A 91 36.53 -6.28 4.29
C GLU A 91 37.26 -5.98 5.60
N SER A 92 37.58 -7.03 6.36
CA SER A 92 38.71 -7.10 7.30
C SER A 92 39.01 -8.57 7.55
#